data_AF-A0A0N9NKJ5-F1
#
_entry.id   AF-A0A0N9NKJ5-F1
#
_cell.length_a   1.000
_cell.length_b   1.000
_cell.length_c   1.000
_cell.angle_alpha   90.00
_cell.angle_beta   90.00
_cell.angle_gamma   90.00
#
_symmetry.space_group_name_H-M   'P 1'
#
loop_
_entity.id
_entity.type
_entity.pdbx_description
1 polymer ?
#
loop_
_entity_poly.entity_id
_entity_poly.type
_entity_poly.pdbx_seq_one_letter_code
_entity_poly.pdbx_strand_id
1 'polypeptide(L)'
;MTDGDPRPLTLGELIRTQREMAAMPMRRLAEMVGISNPYLSQIERNLREPSERVLEAIAENLKLSADVLAESTRTSDPEGQPEVIAAIRRDPDLTRAQRAALEEMYETFKDVTVSNRRRGTHG
;
A
#
# COMPACT_ATOMS: atom_id res chain seq x y z
N MET A 1 28.61 -0.27 -12.98
CA MET A 1 28.24 -0.61 -11.60
C MET A 1 27.15 0.36 -11.18
N THR A 2 25.90 -0.01 -11.36
CA THR A 2 24.73 0.75 -10.89
C THR A 2 24.00 -0.14 -9.89
N ASP A 3 24.64 -0.39 -8.74
CA ASP A 3 23.93 -0.64 -7.49
C ASP A 3 23.59 0.73 -6.94
N GLY A 4 22.38 1.09 -6.56
CA GLY A 4 21.16 0.33 -6.41
C GLY A 4 20.20 1.35 -5.84
N ASP A 5 19.32 1.88 -6.68
CA ASP A 5 18.24 2.72 -6.19
C ASP A 5 17.40 1.84 -5.25
N PRO A 6 17.28 2.15 -3.95
CA PRO A 6 16.58 1.29 -3.02
C PRO A 6 15.15 1.15 -3.52
N ARG A 7 14.81 -0.04 -4.03
CA ARG A 7 13.44 -0.32 -4.42
C ARG A 7 12.55 -0.03 -3.21
N PRO A 8 11.45 0.70 -3.40
CA PRO A 8 10.54 1.01 -2.32
C PRO A 8 10.10 -0.29 -1.63
N LEU A 9 10.12 -0.31 -0.30
CA LEU A 9 9.75 -1.47 0.49
C LEU A 9 8.30 -1.86 0.16
N THR A 10 8.08 -3.16 0.00
CA THR A 10 6.73 -3.72 -0.06
C THR A 10 5.99 -3.48 1.26
N LEU A 11 4.66 -3.60 1.26
CA LEU A 11 3.87 -3.48 2.49
C LEU A 11 4.39 -4.40 3.59
N GLY A 12 4.57 -5.68 3.28
CA GLY A 12 4.97 -6.69 4.26
C GLY A 12 6.34 -6.39 4.86
N GLU A 13 7.29 -5.95 4.03
CA GLU A 13 8.62 -5.54 4.48
C GLU A 13 8.53 -4.31 5.38
N LEU A 14 7.72 -3.31 5.03
CA LEU A 14 7.54 -2.11 5.84
C LEU A 14 6.94 -2.43 7.22
N ILE A 15 5.89 -3.27 7.26
CA ILE A 15 5.29 -3.74 8.52
C ILE A 15 6.34 -4.45 9.38
N ARG A 16 7.10 -5.36 8.78
CA ARG A 16 8.15 -6.12 9.46
C ARG A 16 9.22 -5.20 10.02
N THR A 17 9.76 -4.29 9.20
CA THR A 17 10.80 -3.33 9.59
C THR A 17 10.34 -2.48 10.76
N GLN A 18 9.13 -1.91 10.70
CA GLN A 18 8.61 -1.05 11.76
C GLN A 18 8.36 -1.84 13.06
N ARG A 19 7.87 -3.07 12.95
CA ARG A 19 7.71 -3.97 14.09
C ARG A 19 9.06 -4.27 14.76
N GLU A 20 10.10 -4.57 13.98
CA GLU A 20 11.45 -4.87 14.47
C GLU A 20 12.12 -3.64 15.08
N MET A 21 11.96 -2.45 14.48
CA MET A 21 12.43 -1.18 15.04
C MET A 21 11.77 -0.85 16.39
N ALA A 22 10.49 -1.23 16.56
CA ALA A 22 9.79 -1.11 17.83
C ALA A 22 10.11 -2.23 18.84
N ALA A 23 11.06 -3.12 18.52
CA ALA A 23 11.38 -4.33 19.30
C ALA A 23 10.14 -5.16 19.67
N MET A 24 9.13 -5.17 18.77
CA MET A 24 7.86 -5.81 19.02
C MET A 24 7.86 -7.25 18.48
N PRO A 25 7.60 -8.27 19.31
CA PRO A 25 7.46 -9.64 18.82
C PRO A 25 6.25 -9.76 17.88
N MET A 26 6.37 -10.56 16.81
CA MET A 26 5.27 -10.80 15.86
C MET A 26 3.99 -11.30 16.55
N ARG A 27 4.11 -12.14 17.58
CA ARG A 27 2.96 -12.62 18.36
C ARG A 27 2.21 -11.48 19.06
N ARG A 28 2.95 -10.51 19.60
CA ARG A 28 2.39 -9.34 20.28
C ARG A 28 1.63 -8.44 19.30
N LEU A 29 2.21 -8.16 18.13
CA LEU A 29 1.51 -7.37 17.10
C LEU A 29 0.23 -8.07 16.63
N ALA A 30 0.29 -9.38 16.37
CA ALA A 30 -0.88 -10.16 15.96
C ALA A 30 -2.00 -10.10 17.01
N GLU A 31 -1.66 -10.23 18.30
CA GLU A 31 -2.62 -10.08 19.41
C GLU A 31 -3.24 -8.69 19.47
N MET A 32 -2.42 -7.63 19.34
CA MET A 32 -2.89 -6.24 19.37
C MET A 32 -3.82 -5.89 18.20
N VAL A 33 -3.57 -6.49 17.04
CA VAL A 33 -4.38 -6.34 15.82
C VAL A 33 -5.63 -7.24 15.85
N GLY A 34 -5.64 -8.28 16.70
CA GLY A 34 -6.73 -9.25 16.79
C GLY A 34 -6.73 -10.28 15.66
N ILE A 35 -5.56 -10.63 15.13
CA ILE A 35 -5.38 -11.64 14.07
C ILE A 35 -4.48 -12.79 14.52
N SER A 36 -4.48 -13.88 13.76
CA SER A 36 -3.61 -15.02 14.04
C SER A 36 -2.16 -14.71 13.67
N ASN A 37 -1.21 -15.25 14.45
CA ASN A 37 0.22 -15.10 14.18
C ASN A 37 0.64 -15.66 12.79
N PRO A 38 0.10 -16.81 12.31
CA PRO A 38 0.34 -17.24 10.93
C PRO A 38 -0.15 -16.26 9.87
N TYR A 39 -1.30 -15.60 10.09
CA TYR A 39 -1.82 -14.62 9.13
C TYR A 39 -0.95 -13.36 9.06
N LEU A 40 -0.52 -12.82 10.21
CA LEU A 40 0.45 -11.72 10.22
C LEU A 40 1.76 -12.10 9.53
N SER A 41 2.25 -13.33 9.74
CA SER A 41 3.45 -13.84 9.07
C SER A 41 3.29 -13.94 7.54
N GLN A 42 2.08 -14.20 7.04
CA GLN A 42 1.80 -14.17 5.60
C GLN A 42 1.81 -12.74 5.07
N ILE A 43 1.25 -11.80 5.81
CA ILE A 43 1.25 -10.37 5.45
C ILE A 43 2.68 -9.82 5.39
N GLU A 44 3.50 -10.04 6.42
CA GLU A 44 4.91 -9.58 6.45
C GLU A 44 5.78 -10.18 5.34
N ARG A 45 5.36 -11.28 4.72
CA ARG A 45 6.04 -11.94 3.59
C ARG A 45 5.39 -11.63 2.24
N ASN A 46 4.40 -10.72 2.20
CA ASN A 46 3.60 -10.40 1.02
C ASN A 46 2.90 -11.61 0.38
N LEU A 47 2.63 -12.65 1.16
CA LEU A 47 1.94 -13.87 0.70
C LEU A 47 0.41 -13.72 0.77
N ARG A 48 -0.08 -12.68 1.45
CA ARG A 48 -1.50 -12.43 1.60
C ARG A 48 -1.77 -10.96 1.85
N GLU A 49 -2.78 -10.44 1.17
CA GLU A 49 -3.26 -9.10 1.40
C GLU A 49 -4.11 -9.01 2.69
N PRO A 50 -3.86 -8.01 3.55
CA PRO A 50 -4.75 -7.70 4.66
C PRO A 50 -6.04 -7.04 4.16
N SER A 51 -7.14 -7.22 4.90
CA SER A 51 -8.32 -6.35 4.70
C SER A 51 -8.02 -4.93 5.20
N GLU A 52 -8.80 -3.94 4.73
CA GLU A 52 -8.66 -2.54 5.14
C GLU A 52 -8.66 -2.37 6.66
N ARG A 53 -9.62 -3.02 7.35
CA ARG A 53 -9.69 -3.04 8.82
C ARG A 53 -8.43 -3.60 9.49
N VAL A 54 -7.83 -4.65 8.92
CA VAL A 54 -6.59 -5.24 9.45
C VAL A 54 -5.41 -4.31 9.21
N LEU A 55 -5.36 -3.66 8.04
CA LEU A 55 -4.33 -2.70 7.68
C LEU A 55 -4.37 -1.46 8.61
N GLU A 56 -5.55 -0.93 8.88
CA GLU A 56 -5.78 0.18 9.84
C GLU A 56 -5.31 -0.20 11.24
N ALA A 57 -5.71 -1.37 11.75
CA ALA A 57 -5.30 -1.84 13.07
C ALA A 57 -3.77 -2.06 13.16
N ILE A 58 -3.12 -2.53 12.09
CA ILE A 58 -1.65 -2.62 12.04
C ILE A 58 -1.03 -1.22 12.09
N ALA A 59 -1.58 -0.27 11.33
CA ALA A 59 -1.10 1.12 11.29
C ALA A 59 -1.13 1.76 12.68
N GLU A 60 -2.27 1.69 13.36
CA GLU A 60 -2.49 2.23 14.70
C GLU A 60 -1.47 1.67 15.70
N ASN A 61 -1.29 0.34 15.71
CA ASN A 61 -0.42 -0.33 16.67
C ASN A 61 1.08 -0.11 16.39
N LEU A 62 1.45 0.15 15.14
CA LEU A 62 2.82 0.51 14.75
C LEU A 62 3.08 2.02 14.80
N LYS A 63 2.09 2.84 15.18
CA LYS A 63 2.14 4.31 15.14
C LYS A 63 2.52 4.83 13.75
N LEU A 64 2.04 4.15 12.73
CA LEU A 64 2.18 4.52 11.33
C LEU A 64 0.87 5.16 10.88
N SER A 65 0.94 6.15 10.00
CA SER A 65 -0.25 6.57 9.26
C SER A 65 -0.68 5.44 8.33
N ALA A 66 -1.97 5.06 8.37
CA ALA A 66 -2.52 4.03 7.47
C ALA A 66 -2.26 4.35 5.99
N ASP A 67 -2.17 5.64 5.64
CA ASP A 67 -1.80 6.11 4.30
C ASP A 67 -0.42 5.64 3.83
N VAL A 68 0.56 5.53 4.74
CA VAL A 68 1.94 5.09 4.41
C VAL A 68 1.96 3.58 4.10
N LEU A 69 1.14 2.81 4.81
CA LEU A 69 0.96 1.38 4.55
C LEU A 69 0.08 1.14 3.28
N ALA A 70 -0.91 2.00 3.04
CA ALA A 70 -1.71 1.94 1.82
C ALA A 70 -0.92 2.33 0.56
N GLU A 71 0.12 3.17 0.67
CA GLU A 71 1.00 3.50 -0.45
C GLU A 71 1.98 2.35 -0.78
N SER A 72 2.48 1.65 0.23
CA SER A 72 3.37 0.50 0.02
C SER A 72 2.63 -0.73 -0.52
N THR A 73 1.33 -0.90 -0.24
CA THR A 73 0.48 -1.88 -0.95
C THR A 73 0.32 -1.55 -2.43
N ARG A 74 0.09 -0.28 -2.79
CA ARG A 74 0.04 0.17 -4.19
C ARG A 74 1.35 -0.03 -4.96
N THR A 75 2.48 -0.03 -4.26
CA THR A 75 3.82 -0.23 -4.83
C THR A 75 4.23 -1.71 -4.88
N SER A 76 3.52 -2.58 -4.16
CA SER A 76 3.78 -4.03 -4.13
C SER A 76 3.27 -4.77 -5.37
N ASP A 77 2.65 -4.06 -6.32
CA ASP A 77 2.35 -4.59 -7.65
C ASP A 77 3.67 -4.71 -8.43
N PRO A 78 4.16 -5.93 -8.75
CA PRO A 78 5.53 -6.16 -9.23
C PRO A 78 5.87 -5.50 -10.58
N GLU A 79 4.91 -4.83 -11.24
CA GLU A 79 5.11 -4.06 -12.48
C GLU A 79 5.08 -2.52 -12.30
N GLY A 80 4.90 -2.00 -11.08
CA GLY A 80 5.08 -0.56 -10.78
C GLY A 80 4.07 0.38 -11.44
N GLN A 81 2.97 -0.14 -11.99
CA GLN A 81 1.82 0.65 -12.46
C GLN A 81 0.55 0.08 -11.84
N PRO A 82 -0.40 0.94 -11.40
CA PRO A 82 -1.71 0.45 -10.99
C PRO A 82 -2.32 -0.41 -12.09
N GLU A 83 -2.84 -1.61 -11.74
CA GLU A 83 -3.51 -2.51 -12.69
C GLU A 83 -4.55 -1.80 -13.56
N VAL A 84 -5.22 -0.78 -13.01
CA VAL A 84 -6.16 0.10 -13.71
C VAL A 84 -5.50 0.87 -14.86
N ILE A 85 -4.31 1.45 -14.66
CA ILE A 85 -3.57 2.16 -15.71
C ILE A 85 -3.12 1.17 -16.80
N ALA A 86 -2.66 -0.02 -16.40
CA ALA A 86 -2.29 -1.07 -17.35
C ALA A 86 -3.50 -1.54 -18.18
N ALA A 87 -4.69 -1.65 -17.57
CA ALA A 87 -5.93 -2.00 -18.25
C ALA A 87 -6.36 -0.92 -19.25
N ILE A 88 -6.34 0.37 -18.85
CA ILE A 88 -6.62 1.51 -19.75
C ILE A 88 -5.66 1.48 -20.96
N ARG A 89 -4.39 1.18 -20.72
CA ARG A 89 -3.37 1.10 -21.78
C ARG A 89 -3.58 -0.05 -22.75
N ARG A 90 -4.25 -1.13 -22.36
CA ARG A 90 -4.45 -2.33 -23.19
C ARG A 90 -5.82 -2.37 -23.87
N ASP A 91 -6.75 -1.48 -23.52
CA ASP A 91 -8.11 -1.45 -24.03
C ASP A 91 -8.17 -1.15 -25.55
N PRO A 92 -8.56 -2.12 -26.40
CA PRO A 92 -8.58 -1.95 -27.85
C PRO A 92 -9.64 -0.96 -28.35
N ASP A 93 -10.66 -0.67 -27.55
CA ASP A 93 -11.76 0.23 -27.93
C ASP A 93 -11.42 1.71 -27.67
N LEU A 94 -10.27 1.97 -27.05
CA LEU A 94 -9.78 3.32 -26.76
C LEU A 94 -8.67 3.76 -27.71
N THR A 95 -8.84 4.95 -28.29
CA THR A 95 -7.77 5.66 -29.00
C THR A 95 -6.66 6.10 -28.05
N ARG A 96 -5.47 6.37 -28.59
CA ARG A 96 -4.32 6.87 -27.80
C ARG A 96 -4.64 8.15 -27.02
N ALA A 97 -5.42 9.06 -27.60
CA ALA A 97 -5.83 10.30 -26.95
C ALA A 97 -6.80 10.04 -25.78
N GLN A 98 -7.75 9.12 -25.97
CA GLN A 98 -8.68 8.73 -24.90
C GLN A 98 -7.98 8.03 -23.74
N ARG A 99 -7.00 7.15 -24.01
CA ARG A 99 -6.18 6.53 -22.97
C ARG A 99 -5.42 7.58 -22.16
N ALA A 100 -4.75 8.53 -22.81
CA ALA A 100 -4.03 9.60 -22.14
C ALA A 100 -4.95 10.46 -21.25
N ALA A 101 -6.14 10.83 -21.74
CA ALA A 101 -7.12 11.59 -20.97
C ALA A 101 -7.65 10.82 -19.74
N LEU A 102 -7.87 9.52 -19.88
CA LEU A 102 -8.31 8.66 -18.77
C LEU A 102 -7.21 8.50 -17.72
N GLU A 103 -5.95 8.32 -18.14
CA GLU A 103 -4.80 8.25 -17.21
C GLU A 103 -4.65 9.57 -16.43
N GLU A 104 -4.72 10.72 -17.10
CA GLU A 104 -4.64 12.05 -16.46
C GLU A 104 -5.77 12.29 -15.46
N MET A 105 -7.01 11.97 -15.86
CA MET A 105 -8.19 12.11 -15.01
C MET A 105 -8.12 11.17 -13.80
N TYR A 106 -7.65 9.94 -14.00
CA TYR A 106 -7.47 8.97 -12.93
C TYR A 106 -6.46 9.44 -11.89
N GLU A 107 -5.30 9.96 -12.32
CA GLU A 107 -4.31 10.52 -11.40
C GLU A 107 -4.84 11.77 -10.69
N THR A 108 -5.56 12.64 -11.40
CA THR A 108 -6.19 13.83 -10.80
C THR A 108 -7.20 13.45 -9.71
N PHE A 109 -8.07 12.47 -9.96
CA PHE A 109 -9.04 12.01 -8.97
C PHE A 109 -8.39 11.33 -7.77
N LYS A 110 -7.30 10.58 -7.99
CA LYS A 110 -6.48 10.04 -6.90
C LYS A 110 -5.91 11.15 -6.03
N ASP A 111 -5.28 12.15 -6.65
CA ASP A 111 -4.68 13.27 -5.93
C ASP A 111 -5.71 14.07 -5.13
N VAL A 112 -6.88 14.34 -5.71
CA VAL A 112 -7.99 15.02 -5.02
C VAL A 112 -8.49 14.19 -3.84
N THR A 113 -8.65 12.88 -4.01
CA THR A 113 -9.12 11.98 -2.94
C THR A 113 -8.12 11.93 -1.78
N VAL A 114 -6.82 11.78 -2.09
CA VAL A 114 -5.74 11.81 -1.11
C VAL A 114 -5.68 13.15 -0.39
N SER A 115 -5.79 14.25 -1.13
CA SER A 115 -5.75 15.62 -0.58
C SER A 115 -6.97 15.95 0.29
N ASN A 116 -8.13 15.37 0.01
CA ASN A 116 -9.33 15.53 0.84
C ASN A 116 -9.25 14.70 2.12
N ARG A 117 -8.70 13.48 2.07
CA ARG A 117 -8.49 12.64 3.27
C ARG A 117 -7.51 13.27 4.27
N ARG A 118 -6.43 13.89 3.78
CA ARG A 118 -5.46 14.63 4.62
C ARG A 118 -6.06 15.85 5.33
N ARG A 119 -7.08 16.49 4.75
CA ARG A 119 -7.77 17.65 5.34
C ARG A 119 -8.79 17.26 6.41
N GLY A 120 -9.40 16.07 6.31
CA GLY A 120 -10.38 15.58 7.28
C GLY A 120 -9.81 15.11 8.62
N THR A 121 -8.50 14.88 8.71
CA THR A 121 -7.82 14.35 9.91
C THR A 121 -7.25 15.45 10.84
N HIS A 122 -7.47 16.74 10.53
CA HIS A 122 -7.03 17.89 11.33
C HIS A 122 -8.21 18.71 11.91
N GLY A 123 -9.37 18.07 12.12
CA GLY A 123 -10.57 18.68 12.72
C GLY A 123 -10.94 18.06 14.04
#